data_AF-A0A2N6DA86-F1
#
_entry.id   AF-A0A2N6DA86-F1
#
_cell.length_a   1.000
_cell.length_b   1.000
_cell.length_c   1.000
_cell.angle_alpha   90.00
_cell.angle_beta   90.00
_cell.angle_gamma   90.00
#
_symmetry.space_group_name_H-M   'P 1'
#
loop_
_entity.id
_entity.type
_entity.pdbx_description
1 polymer ?
#
loop_
_entity_poly.entity_id
_entity_poly.type
_entity_poly.pdbx_seq_one_letter_code
_entity_poly.pdbx_strand_id
1 'polypeptide(L)'
;MAKVTVSFVTEEDDKQISIESDQERNKDYTDKTKTKFRYGDTAYFRVYSHEPDTIQAISTDGDISDLGLFSDIITGEITTFISESSAATGKPIKNIYGYEWLGNSLGSITMIDPYSVRSSEAPSVADDNIAMASISYQTSYRLFGLTLSKKDIDEYPVIVYVRSLDV
;
A
#
# COMPACT_ATOMS: atom_id res chain seq x y z
N MET A 1 12.79 -17.28 -27.05
CA MET A 1 13.00 -16.54 -25.78
C MET A 1 11.67 -16.49 -25.07
N ALA A 2 11.52 -17.22 -23.96
CA ALA A 2 10.25 -17.30 -23.24
C ALA A 2 9.99 -15.99 -22.46
N LYS A 3 8.75 -15.50 -22.56
CA LYS A 3 8.22 -14.36 -21.83
C LYS A 3 7.26 -14.93 -20.78
N VAL A 4 7.43 -14.57 -19.52
CA VAL A 4 6.61 -15.06 -18.38
C VAL A 4 5.80 -13.88 -17.85
N THR A 5 4.49 -14.01 -17.68
CA THR A 5 3.61 -13.00 -17.06
C THR A 5 3.23 -13.45 -15.66
N VAL A 6 3.43 -12.58 -14.67
CA VAL A 6 2.92 -12.76 -13.31
C VAL A 6 1.70 -11.84 -13.18
N SER A 7 0.51 -12.42 -13.02
CA SER A 7 -0.75 -11.66 -12.87
C SER A 7 -1.20 -11.70 -11.41
N PHE A 8 -1.39 -10.53 -10.82
CA PHE A 8 -1.68 -10.36 -9.40
C PHE A 8 -3.19 -10.23 -9.16
N VAL A 9 -3.70 -10.96 -8.17
CA VAL A 9 -5.07 -10.80 -7.64
C VAL A 9 -4.94 -10.63 -6.14
N THR A 10 -5.27 -9.44 -5.64
CA THR A 10 -5.40 -9.15 -4.22
C THR A 10 -6.87 -9.31 -3.84
N GLU A 11 -7.19 -10.28 -2.98
CA GLU A 11 -8.52 -10.39 -2.37
C GLU A 11 -8.40 -9.77 -0.96
N GLU A 12 -9.10 -8.66 -0.72
CA GLU A 12 -9.12 -7.95 0.56
C GLU A 12 -10.12 -8.63 1.50
N ASP A 13 -9.68 -9.59 2.32
CA ASP A 13 -10.49 -10.09 3.44
C ASP A 13 -10.41 -9.12 4.65
N ASP A 14 -9.34 -8.33 4.71
CA ASP A 14 -9.11 -7.29 5.72
C ASP A 14 -8.87 -5.94 5.03
N LYS A 15 -9.77 -4.98 5.26
CA LYS A 15 -9.69 -3.61 4.71
C LYS A 15 -8.44 -2.84 5.16
N GLN A 16 -7.66 -3.38 6.09
CA GLN A 16 -6.51 -2.74 6.71
C GLN A 16 -5.17 -3.31 6.27
N ILE A 17 -5.10 -4.13 5.21
CA ILE A 17 -3.84 -4.58 4.64
C ILE A 17 -3.83 -4.33 3.13
N SER A 18 -2.80 -3.63 2.65
CA SER A 18 -2.61 -3.35 1.21
C SER A 18 -1.31 -3.99 0.72
N ILE A 19 -1.36 -4.57 -0.48
CA ILE A 19 -0.21 -5.19 -1.15
C ILE A 19 0.05 -4.43 -2.44
N GLU A 20 1.28 -3.96 -2.63
CA GLU A 20 1.70 -3.26 -3.84
C GLU A 20 2.97 -3.88 -4.42
N SER A 21 3.08 -3.89 -5.74
CA SER A 21 4.35 -4.20 -6.42
C SER A 21 5.38 -3.12 -6.11
N ASP A 22 6.59 -3.51 -5.71
CA ASP A 22 7.67 -2.56 -5.47
C ASP A 22 8.23 -2.04 -6.80
N GLN A 23 7.72 -0.89 -7.24
CA GLN A 23 8.07 -0.31 -8.55
C GLN A 23 9.55 0.07 -8.67
N GLU A 24 10.23 0.34 -7.55
CA GLU A 24 11.64 0.72 -7.55
C GLU A 24 12.55 -0.49 -7.74
N ARG A 25 12.21 -1.61 -7.09
CA ARG A 25 12.99 -2.85 -7.16
C ARG A 25 12.61 -3.70 -8.37
N ASN A 26 11.37 -3.60 -8.82
CA ASN A 26 10.89 -4.32 -10.00
C ASN A 26 11.16 -3.55 -11.28
N LYS A 27 12.37 -3.07 -11.51
CA LYS A 27 12.74 -2.39 -12.77
C LYS A 27 13.47 -3.31 -13.73
N ASP A 28 13.29 -3.08 -15.02
CA ASP A 28 14.11 -3.69 -16.06
C ASP A 28 15.39 -2.87 -16.32
N TYR A 29 16.23 -3.35 -17.25
CA TYR A 29 17.47 -2.68 -17.63
C TYR A 29 17.26 -1.31 -18.31
N THR A 30 16.01 -0.95 -18.63
CA THR A 30 15.60 0.35 -19.19
C THR A 30 14.93 1.26 -18.16
N ASP A 31 15.00 0.90 -16.87
CA ASP A 31 14.37 1.61 -15.75
C ASP A 31 12.83 1.59 -15.79
N LYS A 32 12.22 0.68 -16.57
CA LYS A 32 10.76 0.50 -16.62
C LYS A 32 10.31 -0.55 -15.62
N THR A 33 9.17 -0.30 -14.97
CA THR A 33 8.56 -1.25 -14.05
C THR A 33 8.15 -2.54 -14.76
N LYS A 34 8.73 -3.65 -14.33
CA LYS A 34 8.41 -5.01 -14.73
C LYS A 34 7.09 -5.43 -14.10
N THR A 35 6.18 -5.88 -14.94
CA THR A 35 4.98 -6.64 -14.55
C THR A 35 5.12 -8.12 -14.90
N LYS A 36 6.30 -8.52 -15.39
CA LYS A 36 6.60 -9.81 -15.99
C LYS A 36 8.01 -10.24 -15.57
N PHE A 37 8.14 -11.45 -15.01
CA PHE A 37 9.37 -11.93 -14.36
C PHE A 37 9.72 -13.30 -14.89
N ARG A 38 10.96 -13.50 -15.34
CA ARG A 38 11.43 -14.82 -15.79
C ARG A 38 11.61 -15.75 -14.60
N TYR A 39 11.63 -17.05 -14.84
CA TYR A 39 12.08 -17.99 -13.81
C TYR A 39 13.48 -17.62 -13.29
N GLY A 40 13.65 -17.63 -11.97
CA GLY A 40 14.84 -17.15 -11.28
C GLY A 40 14.88 -15.64 -11.02
N ASP A 41 14.05 -14.83 -11.70
CA ASP A 41 13.88 -13.42 -11.31
C ASP A 41 13.09 -13.34 -10.00
N THR A 42 13.39 -12.32 -9.19
CA THR A 42 12.63 -12.01 -7.98
C THR A 42 11.63 -10.90 -8.27
N ALA A 43 10.37 -11.12 -7.92
CA ALA A 43 9.33 -10.10 -7.88
C ALA A 43 9.19 -9.58 -6.45
N TYR A 44 9.36 -8.27 -6.25
CA TYR A 44 9.31 -7.63 -4.93
C TYR A 44 7.94 -7.02 -4.65
N PHE A 45 7.47 -7.12 -3.41
CA PHE A 45 6.17 -6.62 -2.99
C PHE A 45 6.22 -5.98 -1.61
N ARG A 46 5.53 -4.85 -1.49
CA ARG A 46 5.36 -4.09 -0.26
C ARG A 46 4.00 -4.45 0.34
N VAL A 47 4.00 -4.89 1.59
CA VAL A 47 2.77 -5.15 2.34
C VAL A 47 2.62 -4.08 3.42
N TYR A 48 1.67 -3.18 3.24
CA TYR A 48 1.35 -2.11 4.18
C TYR A 48 0.32 -2.60 5.19
N SER A 49 0.63 -2.42 6.47
CA SER A 49 -0.24 -2.72 7.61
C SER A 49 0.11 -1.79 8.76
N HIS A 50 -0.81 -1.58 9.70
CA HIS A 50 -0.51 -0.88 10.96
C HIS A 50 0.64 -1.56 11.73
N GLU A 51 0.65 -2.89 11.70
CA GLU A 51 1.62 -3.78 12.34
C GLU A 51 2.29 -4.67 11.28
N PRO A 52 3.17 -4.10 10.42
CA PRO A 52 3.78 -4.84 9.32
C PRO A 52 4.68 -5.98 9.79
N ASP A 53 5.15 -5.96 11.03
CA ASP A 53 6.00 -6.98 11.67
C ASP A 53 5.27 -8.29 11.94
N THR A 54 3.95 -8.24 12.11
CA THR A 54 3.10 -9.42 12.32
C THR A 54 2.76 -10.15 11.02
N ILE A 55 2.98 -9.50 9.87
CA ILE A 55 2.63 -10.05 8.55
C ILE A 55 3.51 -11.23 8.22
N GLN A 56 2.92 -12.39 7.97
CA GLN A 56 3.61 -13.57 7.48
C GLN A 56 3.22 -13.85 6.03
N ALA A 57 4.17 -14.38 5.26
CA ALA A 57 3.95 -14.75 3.88
C ALA A 57 4.16 -16.27 3.73
N ILE A 58 3.22 -16.92 3.04
CA ILE A 58 3.25 -18.35 2.75
C ILE A 58 3.16 -18.50 1.23
N SER A 59 3.97 -19.39 0.67
CA SER A 59 3.89 -19.73 -0.75
C SER A 59 3.41 -21.16 -0.94
N THR A 60 2.53 -21.35 -1.91
CA THR A 60 2.23 -22.67 -2.47
C THR A 60 3.21 -23.05 -3.59
N ASP A 61 3.95 -22.06 -4.11
CA ASP A 61 4.89 -22.24 -5.20
C ASP A 61 5.99 -21.16 -5.20
N GLY A 62 7.20 -21.55 -5.57
CA GLY A 62 8.38 -20.68 -5.46
C GLY A 62 8.81 -20.38 -4.03
N ASP A 63 9.91 -19.64 -3.93
CA ASP A 63 10.55 -19.30 -2.67
C ASP A 63 10.21 -17.86 -2.31
N ILE A 64 9.65 -17.66 -1.11
CA ILE A 64 9.44 -16.35 -0.53
C ILE A 64 10.63 -15.99 0.33
N SER A 65 11.18 -14.81 0.08
CA SER A 65 12.18 -14.16 0.90
C SER A 65 11.53 -12.99 1.64
N ASP A 66 11.78 -12.91 2.94
CA ASP A 66 11.41 -11.77 3.77
C ASP A 66 12.62 -10.85 3.89
N LEU A 67 12.48 -9.63 3.38
CA LEU A 67 13.53 -8.63 3.38
C LEU A 67 13.42 -7.66 4.56
N GLY A 68 12.41 -7.83 5.41
CA GLY A 68 12.22 -7.07 6.63
C GLY A 68 11.34 -5.84 6.49
N LEU A 69 11.45 -4.94 7.47
CA LEU A 69 10.62 -3.76 7.62
C LEU A 69 11.27 -2.53 6.99
N PHE A 70 10.45 -1.76 6.28
CA PHE A 70 10.85 -0.51 5.63
C PHE A 70 9.84 0.59 5.95
N SER A 71 10.27 1.83 5.76
CA SER A 71 9.41 3.01 5.81
C SER A 71 9.22 3.58 4.42
N ASP A 72 8.06 4.19 4.19
CA ASP A 72 7.78 4.96 2.98
C ASP A 72 7.22 6.34 3.36
N ILE A 73 7.30 7.27 2.41
CA ILE A 73 6.82 8.64 2.54
C ILE A 73 5.72 8.83 1.50
N ILE A 74 4.48 8.98 1.97
CA ILE A 74 3.34 9.27 1.12
C ILE A 74 3.20 10.79 1.02
N THR A 75 3.40 11.31 -0.19
CA THR A 75 3.34 12.75 -0.46
C THR A 75 2.03 13.11 -1.15
N GLY A 76 1.30 14.06 -0.55
CA GLY A 76 0.17 14.72 -1.17
C GLY A 76 -1.02 13.80 -1.47
N GLU A 77 -1.30 12.86 -0.57
CA GLU A 77 -2.54 12.09 -0.66
C GLU A 77 -3.73 13.04 -0.43
N ILE A 78 -4.71 12.98 -1.34
CA ILE A 78 -5.88 13.84 -1.27
C ILE A 78 -6.93 13.20 -0.38
N THR A 79 -7.33 13.92 0.66
CA THR A 79 -8.40 13.53 1.58
C THR A 79 -9.50 14.59 1.60
N THR A 80 -10.75 14.17 1.81
CA THR A 80 -11.92 15.04 1.69
C THR A 80 -12.80 14.97 2.94
N PHE A 81 -13.25 16.13 3.43
CA PHE A 81 -14.11 16.30 4.59
C PHE A 81 -15.40 16.98 4.13
N ILE A 82 -16.49 16.20 4.00
CA ILE A 82 -17.79 16.69 3.48
C ILE A 82 -18.85 16.73 4.57
N SER A 83 -19.14 15.58 5.18
CA SER A 83 -20.13 15.43 6.26
C SER A 83 -19.51 15.04 7.59
N GLU A 84 -18.27 14.56 7.56
CA GLU A 84 -17.56 14.05 8.73
C GLU A 84 -16.22 14.76 8.87
N SER A 85 -15.81 15.01 10.12
CA SER A 85 -14.49 15.55 10.41
C SER A 85 -13.39 14.51 10.26
N SER A 86 -13.74 13.23 10.06
CA SER A 86 -12.81 12.14 9.79
C SER A 86 -12.74 11.81 8.31
N ALA A 87 -11.56 11.40 7.85
CA ALA A 87 -11.36 10.89 6.51
C ALA A 87 -10.34 9.74 6.52
N ALA A 88 -10.59 8.72 5.70
CA ALA A 88 -9.71 7.57 5.58
C ALA A 88 -8.44 7.91 4.80
N THR A 89 -7.38 7.15 5.07
CA THR A 89 -6.13 7.17 4.31
C THR A 89 -5.90 5.84 3.59
N GLY A 90 -5.20 5.90 2.45
CA GLY A 90 -4.90 4.71 1.65
C GLY A 90 -3.87 3.78 2.29
N LYS A 91 -3.02 4.31 3.19
CA LYS A 91 -1.96 3.56 3.87
C LYS A 91 -1.95 3.90 5.38
N PRO A 92 -1.37 3.00 6.21
CA PRO A 92 -1.30 3.21 7.65
C PRO A 92 -0.32 4.34 7.98
N ILE A 93 -0.80 5.32 8.70
CA ILE A 93 -0.06 6.49 9.18
C ILE A 93 0.78 6.08 10.39
N LYS A 94 2.08 6.34 10.32
CA LYS A 94 2.98 6.33 11.49
C LYS A 94 3.17 7.73 12.05
N ASN A 95 3.31 8.72 11.17
CA ASN A 95 3.47 10.12 11.55
C ASN A 95 3.03 11.05 10.41
N ILE A 96 2.27 12.09 10.71
CA ILE A 96 1.93 13.16 9.76
C ILE A 96 3.02 14.23 9.85
N TYR A 97 3.63 14.59 8.73
CA TYR A 97 4.69 15.61 8.71
C TYR A 97 4.30 16.88 7.93
N GLY A 98 3.19 16.86 7.18
CA GLY A 98 2.68 18.04 6.51
C GLY A 98 1.27 17.86 5.96
N TYR A 99 0.55 18.97 5.84
CA TYR A 99 -0.71 19.01 5.12
C TYR A 99 -0.94 20.41 4.55
N GLU A 100 -1.69 20.46 3.45
CA GLU A 100 -2.11 21.70 2.79
C GLU A 100 -3.60 21.61 2.47
N TRP A 101 -4.38 22.61 2.88
CA TRP A 101 -5.78 22.73 2.49
C TRP A 101 -5.86 23.24 1.04
N LEU A 102 -6.55 22.49 0.18
CA LEU A 102 -6.76 22.85 -1.22
C LEU A 102 -8.03 23.70 -1.43
N GLY A 103 -8.81 23.90 -0.37
CA GLY A 103 -10.05 24.69 -0.34
C GLY A 103 -10.23 25.36 1.03
N ASN A 104 -11.43 25.26 1.61
CA ASN A 104 -11.66 25.74 2.97
C ASN A 104 -10.72 25.05 3.96
N SER A 105 -10.30 25.77 5.00
CA SER A 105 -9.51 25.22 6.10
C SER A 105 -10.45 24.83 7.23
N LEU A 106 -10.43 23.56 7.65
CA LEU A 106 -11.12 23.06 8.85
C LEU A 106 -10.17 22.98 10.06
N GLY A 107 -9.13 23.82 10.05
CA GLY A 107 -8.11 23.90 11.08
C GLY A 107 -7.04 22.83 10.99
N SER A 108 -6.62 22.26 12.12
CA SER A 108 -5.53 21.30 12.17
C SER A 108 -5.97 19.89 11.80
N ILE A 109 -5.11 19.13 11.11
CA ILE A 109 -5.31 17.71 10.81
C ILE A 109 -4.49 16.87 11.78
N THR A 110 -5.13 15.90 12.43
CA THR A 110 -4.51 14.98 13.39
C THR A 110 -4.86 13.53 13.05
N MET A 111 -3.95 12.60 13.32
CA MET A 111 -4.22 11.16 13.22
C MET A 111 -5.15 10.75 14.37
N ILE A 112 -6.21 9.99 14.06
CA ILE A 112 -7.11 9.41 15.10
C ILE A 112 -6.91 7.91 15.24
N ASP A 113 -6.65 7.23 14.13
CA ASP A 113 -6.24 5.83 14.07
C ASP A 113 -5.26 5.65 12.90
N PRO A 114 -4.64 4.47 12.74
CA PRO A 114 -3.64 4.26 11.70
C PRO A 114 -4.15 4.51 10.28
N TYR A 115 -5.44 4.38 9.99
CA TYR A 115 -6.02 4.50 8.66
C TYR A 115 -6.93 5.72 8.51
N SER A 116 -6.89 6.66 9.45
CA SER A 116 -7.73 7.84 9.35
C SER A 116 -7.17 9.07 10.06
N VAL A 117 -7.54 10.21 9.50
CA VAL A 117 -7.23 11.54 10.01
C VAL A 117 -8.50 12.28 10.38
N ARG A 118 -8.37 13.29 11.24
CA ARG A 118 -9.45 14.15 11.67
C ARG A 118 -9.07 15.62 11.60
N SER A 119 -9.95 16.45 11.05
CA SER A 119 -9.90 17.91 11.14
C SER A 119 -10.40 18.42 12.50
N SER A 120 -9.83 19.53 12.99
CA SER A 120 -10.26 20.11 14.27
C SER A 120 -11.69 20.68 14.22
N GLU A 121 -12.12 21.15 13.05
CA GLU A 121 -13.46 21.66 12.82
C GLU A 121 -14.27 20.66 12.00
N ALA A 122 -15.57 20.56 12.29
CA ALA A 122 -16.47 19.69 11.55
C ALA A 122 -16.91 20.37 10.24
N PRO A 123 -16.94 19.66 9.11
CA PRO A 123 -17.50 20.22 7.89
C PRO A 123 -19.02 20.37 8.02
N SER A 124 -19.59 21.31 7.29
CA SER A 124 -21.03 21.56 7.25
C SER A 124 -21.46 21.84 5.83
N VAL A 125 -22.22 20.92 5.22
CA VAL A 125 -22.80 21.12 3.90
C VAL A 125 -23.83 22.26 3.91
N ALA A 126 -24.53 22.47 5.04
CA ALA A 126 -25.52 23.55 5.15
C ALA A 126 -24.88 24.94 5.14
N ASP A 127 -23.62 25.05 5.59
CA ASP A 127 -22.86 26.29 5.63
C ASP A 127 -21.82 26.38 4.49
N ASP A 128 -21.90 25.51 3.49
CA ASP A 128 -20.91 25.33 2.41
C ASP A 128 -19.46 25.18 2.91
N ASN A 129 -19.29 24.68 4.14
CA ASN A 129 -18.02 24.49 4.80
C ASN A 129 -17.52 23.05 4.62
N ILE A 130 -17.26 22.67 3.37
CA ILE A 130 -16.58 21.41 3.02
C ILE A 130 -15.11 21.69 2.68
N ALA A 131 -14.24 20.70 2.85
CA ALA A 131 -12.82 20.88 2.63
C ALA A 131 -12.13 19.68 2.00
N MET A 132 -11.00 19.95 1.35
CA MET A 132 -10.10 18.97 0.79
C MET A 132 -8.68 19.32 1.22
N ALA A 133 -7.92 18.33 1.66
CA ALA A 133 -6.54 18.50 2.05
C ALA A 133 -5.62 17.55 1.29
N SER A 134 -4.45 18.04 0.94
CA SER A 134 -3.30 17.26 0.51
C SER A 134 -2.49 16.93 1.76
N ILE A 135 -2.49 15.67 2.19
CA ILE A 135 -1.79 15.21 3.39
C ILE A 135 -0.52 14.45 3.02
N SER A 136 0.51 14.62 3.84
CA SER A 136 1.82 14.01 3.64
C SER A 136 2.27 13.33 4.94
N TYR A 137 2.50 12.02 4.87
CA TYR A 137 2.71 11.19 6.06
C TYR A 137 3.68 10.03 5.82
N GLN A 138 4.34 9.61 6.89
CA GLN A 138 5.19 8.44 6.91
C GLN A 138 4.34 7.19 7.14
N THR A 139 4.62 6.13 6.39
CA THR A 139 4.04 4.81 6.55
C THR A 139 5.14 3.75 6.69
N SER A 140 4.75 2.51 6.99
CA SER A 140 5.66 1.37 7.09
C SER A 140 5.09 0.18 6.35
N TYR A 141 5.98 -0.63 5.77
CA TYR A 141 5.61 -1.85 5.07
C TYR A 141 6.62 -2.95 5.37
N ARG A 142 6.18 -4.21 5.23
CA ARG A 142 7.07 -5.37 5.15
C ARG A 142 7.36 -5.66 3.69
N LEU A 143 8.64 -5.85 3.37
CA LEU A 143 9.07 -6.15 2.02
C LEU A 143 9.32 -7.65 1.88
N PHE A 144 8.76 -8.20 0.82
CA PHE A 144 9.01 -9.59 0.45
C PHE A 144 9.45 -9.68 -1.01
N GLY A 145 10.11 -10.78 -1.34
CA GLY A 145 10.50 -11.15 -2.69
C GLY A 145 10.05 -12.57 -2.99
N LEU A 146 9.45 -12.79 -4.16
CA LEU A 146 9.06 -14.11 -4.64
C LEU A 146 9.92 -14.50 -5.83
N THR A 147 10.54 -15.67 -5.75
CA THR A 147 11.33 -16.25 -6.84
C THR A 147 10.74 -17.59 -7.26
N LEU A 148 10.43 -17.75 -8.55
CA LEU A 148 9.97 -19.02 -9.09
C LEU A 148 11.13 -19.80 -9.71
N SER A 149 11.30 -21.05 -9.27
CA SER A 149 12.18 -22.01 -9.94
C SER A 149 11.65 -22.39 -11.33
N LYS A 150 12.55 -22.73 -12.25
CA LYS A 150 12.19 -23.10 -13.63
C LYS A 150 11.25 -24.30 -13.67
N LYS A 151 10.21 -24.22 -14.49
CA LYS A 151 9.25 -25.30 -14.76
C LYS A 151 9.14 -25.64 -16.24
N ASP A 152 8.49 -26.76 -16.54
CA ASP A 152 8.17 -27.20 -17.91
C ASP A 152 6.91 -26.52 -18.49
N ILE A 153 6.51 -25.38 -17.91
CA ILE A 153 5.40 -24.55 -18.35
C ILE A 153 5.96 -23.17 -18.66
N ASP A 154 5.62 -22.61 -19.82
CA ASP A 154 6.17 -21.32 -20.27
C ASP A 154 5.69 -20.13 -19.44
N GLU A 155 4.42 -20.13 -18.99
CA GLU A 155 3.79 -19.02 -18.28
C GLU A 155 2.62 -19.52 -17.41
N TYR A 156 2.52 -19.01 -16.18
CA TYR A 156 1.32 -19.15 -15.35
C TYR A 156 1.20 -17.95 -14.38
N PRO A 157 -0.03 -17.52 -14.04
CA PRO A 157 -0.24 -16.44 -13.10
C PRO A 157 0.09 -16.87 -11.67
N VAL A 158 0.64 -15.95 -10.87
CA VAL A 158 0.82 -16.15 -9.42
C VAL A 158 -0.08 -15.20 -8.66
N ILE A 159 -0.92 -15.76 -7.81
CA ILE A 159 -1.80 -15.00 -6.92
C ILE A 159 -1.08 -14.77 -5.60
N VAL A 160 -1.05 -13.51 -5.16
CA VAL A 160 -0.53 -13.10 -3.85
C VAL A 160 -1.69 -12.51 -3.09
N TYR A 161 -2.07 -13.14 -1.98
CA TYR A 161 -3.15 -12.67 -1.12
C TYR A 161 -2.64 -12.61 0.32
N VAL A 162 -3.30 -11.77 1.13
CA VAL A 162 -3.05 -11.69 2.58
C VAL A 162 -4.33 -12.11 3.28
N ARG A 163 -4.17 -12.87 4.36
CA ARG A 163 -5.26 -13.29 5.23
C ARG A 163 -4.88 -13.02 6.67
N SER A 164 -5.77 -12.40 7.45
CA SER A 164 -5.62 -12.37 8.91
C SER A 164 -5.89 -13.77 9.45
N LEU A 165 -5.03 -14.25 10.36
CA LEU A 165 -5.35 -15.48 11.06
C LEU A 165 -6.52 -15.17 12.00
N ASP A 166 -7.70 -15.71 11.69
CA ASP A 166 -8.81 -15.75 12.65
C ASP A 166 -8.28 -16.42 13.93
N VAL A 167 -8.18 -15.66 15.02
CA VAL A 167 -7.85 -16.18 16.37
C VAL A 167 -9.12 -16.65 17.05
#